data_AF-S4NHZ8-F1
#
_entry.id   AF-S4NHZ8-F1
#
_cell.length_a   1.000
_cell.length_b   1.000
_cell.length_c   1.000
_cell.angle_alpha   90.00
_cell.angle_beta   90.00
_cell.angle_gamma   90.00
#
_symmetry.space_group_name_H-M   'P 1'
#
loop_
_entity.id
_entity.type
_entity.pdbx_description
1 polymer ?
#
loop_
_entity_poly.entity_id
_entity_poly.type
_entity_poly.pdbx_seq_one_letter_code
_entity_poly.pdbx_strand_id
1 'polypeptide(L)'
;MIIVLRKEKTRIRRKFVINTLWEVVVIRRQCTKMENCEKESDAQKSFSSPPRRRRSTFFERRDSIVPQPEIIDPIQTENIDPNFYKKLNEVDNKHNQDLKRYHDILLAEKNQWKVEVKCRRNKYHDLRQQFQIASNAPSRSRISYSALSNEDIEFLKGKVNVSQLVENQCNLHKSVLRTRDFFRRATELDNVVLDHCEKKLSKVTDYILQNSTIDFK
;
A
#
# COMPACT_ATOMS: atom_id res chain seq x y z
N MET A 1 -66.38 16.17 -9.31
CA MET A 1 -65.00 16.68 -9.59
C MET A 1 -64.03 16.59 -8.41
N ILE A 2 -64.46 16.83 -7.16
CA ILE A 2 -63.61 16.80 -5.95
C ILE A 2 -63.10 15.39 -5.57
N ILE A 3 -63.85 14.33 -5.87
CA ILE A 3 -63.50 12.95 -5.51
C ILE A 3 -62.33 12.40 -6.36
N VAL A 4 -62.21 12.86 -7.61
CA VAL A 4 -61.13 12.44 -8.52
C VAL A 4 -59.78 13.02 -8.06
N LEU A 5 -59.75 14.29 -7.63
CA LEU A 5 -58.55 14.94 -7.11
C LEU A 5 -58.04 14.33 -5.80
N ARG A 6 -58.93 13.80 -4.93
CA ARG A 6 -58.51 13.07 -3.72
C ARG A 6 -57.89 11.70 -4.03
N LYS A 7 -58.38 10.99 -5.06
CA LYS A 7 -57.79 9.72 -5.52
C LYS A 7 -56.41 9.91 -6.17
N GLU A 8 -56.21 10.98 -6.94
CA GLU A 8 -54.90 11.30 -7.53
C GLU A 8 -53.85 11.64 -6.45
N LYS A 9 -54.22 12.46 -5.46
CA LYS A 9 -53.33 12.92 -4.38
C LYS A 9 -52.88 11.77 -3.47
N THR A 10 -53.74 10.78 -3.24
CA THR A 10 -53.39 9.58 -2.46
C THR A 10 -52.51 8.60 -3.25
N ARG A 11 -52.67 8.53 -4.58
CA ARG A 11 -51.84 7.69 -5.46
C ARG A 11 -50.41 8.22 -5.59
N ILE A 12 -50.24 9.54 -5.67
CA ILE A 12 -48.92 10.21 -5.71
C ILE A 12 -48.19 10.05 -4.37
N ARG A 13 -48.89 10.22 -3.24
CA ARG A 13 -48.29 10.02 -1.90
C ARG A 13 -47.83 8.57 -1.68
N ARG A 14 -48.59 7.57 -2.13
CA ARG A 14 -48.19 6.16 -2.00
C ARG A 14 -46.97 5.80 -2.87
N LYS A 15 -46.86 6.33 -4.09
CA LYS A 15 -45.66 6.14 -4.93
C LYS A 15 -44.41 6.79 -4.33
N PHE A 16 -44.55 7.96 -3.71
CA PHE A 16 -43.43 8.67 -3.09
C PHE A 16 -42.90 7.92 -1.86
N VAL A 17 -43.78 7.44 -0.98
CA VAL A 17 -43.39 6.71 0.24
C VAL A 17 -42.69 5.39 -0.07
N ILE A 18 -43.12 4.67 -1.11
CA ILE A 18 -42.51 3.39 -1.51
C ILE A 18 -41.09 3.57 -2.06
N ASN A 19 -40.85 4.61 -2.87
CA ASN A 19 -39.50 4.91 -3.38
C ASN A 19 -38.55 5.35 -2.26
N THR A 20 -39.00 6.21 -1.33
CA THR A 20 -38.16 6.66 -0.21
C THR A 20 -37.83 5.53 0.77
N LEU A 21 -38.74 4.57 0.98
CA LEU A 21 -38.47 3.42 1.85
C LEU A 21 -37.47 2.44 1.22
N TRP A 22 -37.50 2.26 -0.11
CA TRP A 22 -36.52 1.44 -0.81
C TRP A 22 -35.11 2.05 -0.77
N GLU A 23 -34.96 3.36 -0.96
CA GLU A 23 -33.66 4.03 -0.90
C GLU A 23 -33.06 4.02 0.53
N VAL A 24 -33.88 4.20 1.57
CA VAL A 24 -33.42 4.15 2.97
C VAL A 24 -32.97 2.74 3.37
N VAL A 25 -33.62 1.68 2.88
CA VAL A 25 -33.24 0.28 3.17
C VAL A 25 -31.93 -0.11 2.48
N VAL A 26 -31.66 0.40 1.29
CA VAL A 26 -30.38 0.17 0.58
C VAL A 26 -29.22 0.87 1.29
N ILE A 27 -29.43 2.10 1.78
CA ILE A 27 -28.39 2.87 2.50
C ILE A 27 -28.05 2.23 3.86
N ARG A 28 -29.06 1.69 4.58
CA ARG A 28 -28.84 1.10 5.92
C ARG A 28 -28.05 -0.22 5.90
N ARG A 29 -27.90 -0.87 4.74
CA ARG A 29 -27.17 -2.14 4.60
C ARG A 29 -25.66 -1.97 4.33
N GLN A 30 -25.19 -0.77 4.01
CA GLN A 30 -23.78 -0.50 3.68
C GLN A 30 -22.98 0.15 4.83
N CYS A 31 -23.62 0.63 5.90
CA CYS A 31 -22.95 1.41 6.96
C CYS A 31 -22.51 0.63 8.22
N THR A 32 -22.55 -0.71 8.27
CA THR A 32 -22.26 -1.47 9.51
C THR A 32 -20.94 -2.26 9.48
N LYS A 33 -19.90 -1.84 8.74
CA LYS A 33 -18.64 -2.60 8.65
C LYS A 33 -17.35 -1.78 8.79
N MET A 34 -17.37 -0.64 9.47
CA MET A 34 -16.16 0.19 9.59
C MET A 34 -15.82 0.59 11.03
N GLU A 35 -15.82 -0.39 11.93
CA GLU A 35 -15.14 -0.26 13.23
C GLU A 35 -14.23 -1.48 13.42
N ASN A 36 -12.94 -1.24 13.20
CA ASN A 36 -11.76 -1.84 13.86
C ASN A 36 -10.53 -1.50 13.04
N CYS A 37 -9.97 -0.31 13.26
CA CYS A 37 -8.64 0.04 12.78
C CYS A 37 -7.69 -0.08 13.98
N GLU A 38 -7.06 -1.24 14.12
CA GLU A 38 -6.00 -1.47 15.09
C GLU A 38 -4.76 -0.66 14.71
N LYS A 39 -4.15 -0.09 15.73
CA LYS A 39 -2.94 0.74 15.66
C LYS A 39 -1.73 -0.14 15.33
N GLU A 40 -1.15 0.01 14.15
CA GLU A 40 0.24 -0.39 13.91
C GLU A 40 1.14 0.84 14.01
N SER A 41 1.80 0.96 15.17
CA SER A 41 2.80 1.98 15.45
C SER A 41 4.10 1.70 14.69
N ASP A 42 4.51 2.67 13.88
CA ASP A 42 5.87 3.13 13.62
C ASP A 42 7.02 2.11 13.71
N ALA A 43 7.42 1.61 12.54
CA ALA A 43 8.80 1.21 12.29
C ALA A 43 9.38 2.03 11.12
N GLN A 44 9.51 3.35 11.33
CA GLN A 44 10.38 4.19 10.51
C GLN A 44 11.84 3.73 10.67
N LYS A 45 12.28 2.77 9.85
CA LYS A 45 13.71 2.46 9.71
C LYS A 45 14.33 3.47 8.75
N SER A 46 15.01 4.45 9.35
CA SER A 46 15.87 5.42 8.68
C SER A 46 16.83 4.76 7.67
N PHE A 47 16.92 5.34 6.47
CA PHE A 47 17.91 5.01 5.45
C PHE A 47 19.33 5.34 5.94
N SER A 48 19.97 4.41 6.64
CA SER A 48 21.41 4.48 6.91
C SER A 48 22.17 4.27 5.59
N SER A 49 23.01 5.23 5.22
CA SER A 49 23.83 5.14 4.01
C SER A 49 24.72 3.89 4.04
N PRO A 50 25.05 3.29 2.88
CA PRO A 50 25.86 2.07 2.84
C PRO A 50 27.19 2.27 3.57
N PRO A 51 27.67 1.26 4.33
CA PRO A 51 28.96 1.34 5.01
C PRO A 51 30.06 1.72 4.03
N ARG A 52 30.73 2.85 4.29
CA ARG A 52 31.84 3.33 3.47
C ARG A 52 32.91 2.25 3.43
N ARG A 53 33.26 1.82 2.20
CA ARG A 53 34.22 0.75 1.91
C ARG A 53 35.54 1.01 2.65
N ARG A 54 35.77 0.31 3.77
CA ARG A 54 37.08 0.31 4.43
C ARG A 54 38.07 -0.26 3.41
N ARG A 55 39.14 0.49 3.12
CA ARG A 55 40.28 -0.06 2.35
C ARG A 55 40.76 -1.29 3.10
N SER A 56 40.88 -2.39 2.36
CA SER A 56 41.31 -3.69 2.88
C SER A 56 42.64 -3.54 3.62
N THR A 57 42.66 -3.87 4.92
CA THR A 57 43.88 -4.03 5.72
C THR A 57 44.42 -5.47 5.63
N PHE A 58 44.05 -6.22 4.59
CA PHE A 58 44.37 -7.65 4.47
C PHE A 58 45.87 -7.97 4.40
N PHE A 59 46.75 -6.96 4.27
CA PHE A 59 48.20 -7.14 4.22
C PHE A 59 48.98 -6.62 5.43
N GLU A 60 48.32 -6.11 6.47
CA GLU A 60 49.03 -5.47 7.61
C GLU A 60 49.70 -6.45 8.59
N ARG A 61 49.52 -7.77 8.44
CA ARG A 61 50.10 -8.79 9.34
C ARG A 61 50.74 -9.99 8.64
N ARG A 62 51.40 -9.78 7.49
CA ARG A 62 52.36 -10.77 7.02
C ARG A 62 53.72 -10.36 7.55
N ASP A 63 54.11 -10.96 8.68
CA ASP A 63 55.51 -11.01 9.06
C ASP A 63 56.28 -11.55 7.85
N SER A 64 57.25 -10.75 7.43
CA SER A 64 58.10 -11.00 6.29
C SER A 64 58.91 -12.28 6.53
N ILE A 65 58.44 -13.41 5.99
CA ILE A 65 59.24 -14.64 5.88
C ILE A 65 60.20 -14.44 4.69
N VAL A 66 61.15 -13.52 4.86
CA VAL A 66 62.37 -13.50 4.06
C VAL A 66 63.27 -14.56 4.67
N PRO A 67 63.69 -15.60 3.93
CA PRO A 67 64.74 -16.48 4.40
C PRO A 67 65.97 -15.61 4.66
N GLN A 68 66.41 -15.53 5.93
CA GLN A 68 67.73 -14.97 6.19
C GLN A 68 68.74 -15.88 5.51
N PRO A 69 69.63 -15.34 4.65
CA PRO A 69 70.75 -16.10 4.15
C PRO A 69 71.76 -16.21 5.30
N GLU A 70 71.58 -17.18 6.19
CA GLU A 70 72.71 -17.74 6.93
C GLU A 70 73.52 -18.60 5.94
N ILE A 71 74.22 -17.90 5.05
CA ILE A 71 75.44 -18.35 4.39
C ILE A 71 76.41 -18.62 5.55
N ILE A 72 76.72 -19.87 5.86
CA ILE A 72 77.79 -20.64 5.20
C ILE A 72 79.06 -19.80 5.14
N ASP A 73 79.71 -19.62 6.28
CA ASP A 73 81.16 -19.44 6.29
C ASP A 73 81.79 -20.84 6.29
N PRO A 74 82.53 -21.23 5.23
CA PRO A 74 83.31 -22.45 5.25
C PRO A 74 84.71 -22.08 5.73
N ILE A 75 85.01 -22.21 7.03
CA ILE A 75 86.38 -22.44 7.53
C ILE A 75 86.30 -22.92 9.00
N GLN A 76 86.79 -24.16 9.18
CA GLN A 76 87.32 -24.75 10.41
C GLN A 76 86.36 -25.06 11.58
N THR A 77 86.03 -26.34 11.74
CA THR A 77 86.32 -27.09 12.99
C THR A 77 86.13 -28.60 12.74
N GLU A 78 87.19 -29.36 12.97
CA GLU A 78 87.19 -30.82 12.95
C GLU A 78 86.37 -31.37 14.14
N ASN A 79 85.69 -32.50 13.92
CA ASN A 79 84.72 -33.21 14.79
C ASN A 79 83.24 -32.79 14.63
N ILE A 80 82.68 -33.02 13.44
CA ILE A 80 81.22 -33.03 13.28
C ILE A 80 80.70 -34.43 13.61
N ASP A 81 79.97 -34.53 14.72
CA ASP A 81 79.23 -35.71 15.17
C ASP A 81 78.30 -36.22 14.03
N PRO A 82 78.31 -37.52 13.66
CA PRO A 82 77.42 -38.10 12.66
C PRO A 82 75.92 -37.82 12.89
N ASN A 83 75.53 -37.48 14.13
CA ASN A 83 74.16 -37.07 14.47
C ASN A 83 73.75 -35.69 13.93
N PHE A 84 74.70 -34.80 13.62
CA PHE A 84 74.38 -33.45 13.13
C PHE A 84 73.81 -33.48 11.70
N TYR A 85 74.39 -34.31 10.83
CA TYR A 85 73.90 -34.51 9.46
C TYR A 85 72.54 -35.23 9.40
N LYS A 86 72.22 -36.08 10.38
CA LYS A 86 70.88 -36.70 10.51
C LYS A 86 69.82 -35.67 10.91
N LYS A 87 70.11 -34.81 11.88
CA LYS A 87 69.22 -33.71 12.29
C LYS A 87 68.98 -32.69 11.17
N LEU A 88 70.02 -32.32 10.41
CA LEU A 88 69.88 -31.38 9.28
C LEU A 88 68.96 -31.95 8.19
N ASN A 89 69.15 -33.22 7.83
CA ASN A 89 68.30 -33.93 6.86
C ASN A 89 66.85 -34.12 7.34
N GLU A 90 66.62 -34.30 8.64
CA GLU A 90 65.25 -34.36 9.20
C GLU A 90 64.54 -33.00 9.14
N VAL A 91 65.25 -31.91 9.40
CA VAL A 91 64.70 -30.55 9.31
C VAL A 91 64.39 -30.18 7.86
N ASP A 92 65.29 -30.49 6.91
CA ASP A 92 65.06 -30.26 5.47
C ASP A 92 63.91 -31.13 4.92
N ASN A 93 63.78 -32.37 5.38
CA ASN A 93 62.66 -33.23 5.00
C ASN A 93 61.33 -32.70 5.54
N LYS A 94 61.31 -32.21 6.78
CA LYS A 94 60.12 -31.60 7.38
C LYS A 94 59.72 -30.31 6.65
N HIS A 95 60.69 -29.45 6.34
CA HIS A 95 60.46 -28.23 5.55
C HIS A 95 59.88 -28.53 4.16
N ASN A 96 60.41 -29.54 3.46
CA ASN A 96 59.88 -29.98 2.17
C ASN A 96 58.46 -30.56 2.26
N GLN A 97 58.14 -31.26 3.35
CA GLN A 97 56.77 -31.74 3.59
C GLN A 97 55.80 -30.58 3.85
N ASP A 98 56.21 -29.60 4.66
CA ASP A 98 55.40 -28.41 4.95
C ASP A 98 55.19 -27.56 3.68
N LEU A 99 56.20 -27.42 2.83
CA LEU A 99 56.09 -26.77 1.52
C LEU A 99 55.10 -27.48 0.59
N LYS A 100 55.17 -28.81 0.50
CA LYS A 100 54.20 -29.60 -0.28
C LYS A 100 52.78 -29.43 0.26
N ARG A 101 52.61 -29.47 1.58
CA ARG A 101 51.30 -29.27 2.22
C ARG A 101 50.76 -27.87 1.94
N TYR A 102 51.61 -26.85 2.01
CA TYR A 102 51.24 -25.47 1.70
C TYR A 102 50.85 -25.30 0.23
N HIS A 103 51.62 -25.90 -0.68
CA HIS A 103 51.30 -25.95 -2.09
C HIS A 103 49.91 -26.56 -2.34
N ASP A 104 49.61 -27.70 -1.70
CA ASP A 104 48.32 -28.38 -1.86
C ASP A 104 47.15 -27.55 -1.33
N ILE A 105 47.35 -26.84 -0.21
CA ILE A 105 46.37 -25.88 0.33
C ILE A 105 46.10 -24.75 -0.68
N LEU A 106 47.15 -24.13 -1.22
CA LEU A 106 47.00 -23.07 -2.22
C LEU A 106 46.31 -23.57 -3.50
N LEU A 107 46.59 -24.82 -3.89
CA LEU A 107 46.00 -25.43 -5.08
C LEU A 107 44.51 -25.72 -4.86
N ALA A 108 44.13 -26.16 -3.66
CA ALA A 108 42.73 -26.30 -3.26
C ALA A 108 42.01 -24.94 -3.23
N GLU A 109 42.63 -23.91 -2.65
CA GLU A 109 42.06 -22.57 -2.58
C GLU A 109 41.86 -21.98 -3.99
N LYS A 110 42.84 -22.13 -4.88
CA LYS A 110 42.74 -21.75 -6.30
C LYS A 110 41.54 -22.40 -6.98
N ASN A 111 41.30 -23.69 -6.73
CA ASN A 111 40.16 -24.40 -7.30
C ASN A 111 38.84 -23.92 -6.71
N GLN A 112 38.79 -23.64 -5.41
CA GLN A 112 37.62 -23.04 -4.76
C GLN A 112 37.28 -21.67 -5.36
N TRP A 113 38.28 -20.79 -5.55
CA TRP A 113 38.09 -19.49 -6.18
C TRP A 113 37.57 -19.60 -7.62
N LYS A 114 38.06 -20.57 -8.40
CA LYS A 114 37.53 -20.83 -9.75
C LYS A 114 36.04 -21.19 -9.73
N VAL A 115 35.62 -22.05 -8.80
CA VAL A 115 34.21 -22.43 -8.63
C VAL A 115 33.38 -21.21 -8.21
N GLU A 116 33.86 -20.43 -7.25
CA GLU A 116 33.15 -19.25 -6.77
C GLU A 116 32.97 -18.19 -7.86
N VAL A 117 34.02 -17.91 -8.64
CA VAL A 117 33.94 -16.97 -9.78
C VAL A 117 32.91 -17.45 -10.80
N LYS A 118 32.87 -18.75 -11.10
CA LYS A 118 31.87 -19.33 -12.00
C LYS A 118 30.45 -19.20 -11.45
N CYS A 119 30.23 -19.51 -10.16
CA CYS A 119 28.94 -19.35 -9.49
C CYS A 119 28.46 -17.89 -9.52
N ARG A 120 29.34 -16.94 -9.19
CA ARG A 120 29.00 -15.51 -9.20
C ARG A 120 28.66 -15.01 -10.61
N ARG A 121 29.39 -15.47 -11.63
CA ARG A 121 29.11 -15.16 -13.04
C ARG A 121 27.74 -15.66 -13.48
N ASN A 122 27.39 -16.90 -13.13
CA ASN A 122 26.08 -17.47 -13.44
C ASN A 122 24.96 -16.70 -12.77
N LYS A 123 25.09 -16.41 -11.46
CA LYS A 123 24.10 -15.61 -10.73
C LYS A 123 23.89 -14.23 -11.34
N TYR A 124 24.97 -13.58 -11.80
CA TYR A 124 24.86 -12.30 -12.50
C TYR A 124 24.12 -12.43 -13.84
N HIS A 125 24.40 -13.48 -14.61
CA HIS A 125 23.68 -13.76 -15.85
C HIS A 125 22.17 -13.96 -15.61
N ASP A 126 21.81 -14.74 -14.59
CA ASP A 126 20.40 -15.00 -14.24
C ASP A 126 19.68 -13.71 -13.82
N LEU A 127 20.31 -12.92 -12.95
CA LEU A 127 19.75 -11.62 -12.51
C LEU A 127 19.58 -10.65 -13.67
N ARG A 128 20.55 -10.58 -14.58
CA ARG A 128 20.46 -9.76 -15.79
C ARG A 128 19.32 -10.21 -16.69
N GLN A 129 19.14 -11.52 -16.87
CA GLN A 129 18.05 -12.08 -17.65
C GLN A 129 16.69 -11.77 -17.02
N GLN A 130 16.54 -11.96 -15.71
CA GLN A 130 15.32 -11.62 -14.97
C GLN A 130 14.98 -10.13 -15.09
N PHE A 131 15.98 -9.27 -14.94
CA PHE A 131 15.80 -7.83 -15.13
C PHE A 131 15.32 -7.51 -16.54
N GLN A 132 15.92 -8.12 -17.56
CA GLN A 132 15.55 -7.86 -18.95
C GLN A 132 14.14 -8.37 -19.30
N ILE A 133 13.74 -9.51 -18.71
CA ILE A 133 12.36 -10.01 -18.80
C ILE A 133 11.40 -9.02 -18.11
N ALA A 134 11.75 -8.54 -16.91
CA ALA A 134 10.92 -7.58 -16.17
C ALA A 134 10.84 -6.21 -16.86
N SER A 135 11.93 -5.74 -17.48
CA SER A 135 11.98 -4.45 -18.19
C SER A 135 11.24 -4.48 -19.53
N ASN A 136 11.27 -5.62 -20.21
CA ASN A 136 10.60 -5.82 -21.49
C ASN A 136 9.18 -6.38 -21.32
N ALA A 137 8.79 -6.74 -20.10
CA ALA A 137 7.42 -7.12 -19.79
C ALA A 137 6.52 -5.92 -20.13
N PRO A 138 5.49 -6.12 -20.97
CA PRO A 138 4.62 -5.02 -21.35
C PRO A 138 4.03 -4.39 -20.09
N SER A 139 4.13 -3.06 -19.98
CA SER A 139 3.61 -2.19 -18.91
C SER A 139 2.08 -2.28 -18.68
N ARG A 140 1.41 -3.30 -19.21
CA ARG A 140 0.13 -3.73 -18.68
C ARG A 140 0.41 -4.38 -17.35
N SER A 141 0.36 -3.57 -16.30
CA SER A 141 0.21 -3.97 -14.91
C SER A 141 -0.90 -5.04 -14.78
N ARG A 142 -0.55 -6.30 -15.02
CA ARG A 142 -1.33 -7.44 -14.54
C ARG A 142 -1.10 -7.40 -13.05
N ILE A 143 -1.99 -6.68 -12.35
CA ILE A 143 -2.05 -6.69 -10.89
C ILE A 143 -1.95 -8.15 -10.47
N SER A 144 -0.85 -8.51 -9.81
CA SER A 144 -0.67 -9.88 -9.33
C SER A 144 -1.62 -10.04 -8.15
N TYR A 145 -2.76 -10.66 -8.40
CA TYR A 145 -3.77 -10.95 -7.38
C TYR A 145 -3.35 -12.04 -6.39
N SER A 146 -2.11 -12.55 -6.49
CA SER A 146 -1.60 -13.62 -5.63
C SER A 146 -1.48 -13.23 -4.15
N ALA A 147 -1.46 -11.94 -3.83
CA ALA A 147 -1.42 -11.42 -2.46
C ALA A 147 -2.77 -10.85 -1.98
N LEU A 148 -3.81 -10.90 -2.82
CA LEU A 148 -5.11 -10.30 -2.56
C LEU A 148 -6.13 -11.40 -2.21
N SER A 149 -6.98 -11.14 -1.21
CA SER A 149 -8.08 -12.06 -0.89
C SER A 149 -9.10 -12.09 -2.03
N ASN A 150 -9.92 -13.14 -2.11
CA ASN A 150 -10.96 -13.21 -3.14
C ASN A 150 -11.91 -11.98 -3.09
N GLU A 151 -12.24 -11.51 -1.90
CA GLU A 151 -12.96 -10.24 -1.69
C GLU A 151 -12.26 -9.04 -2.32
N ASP A 152 -10.94 -8.88 -2.15
CA ASP A 152 -10.19 -7.75 -2.74
C ASP A 152 -10.19 -7.81 -4.26
N ILE A 153 -10.08 -9.03 -4.82
CA ILE A 153 -10.14 -9.28 -6.26
C ILE A 153 -11.52 -8.90 -6.81
N GLU A 154 -12.59 -9.30 -6.11
CA GLU A 154 -13.97 -8.97 -6.48
C GLU A 154 -14.26 -7.47 -6.34
N PHE A 155 -13.75 -6.82 -5.29
CA PHE A 155 -13.86 -5.38 -5.10
C PHE A 155 -13.18 -4.60 -6.23
N LEU A 156 -11.95 -4.98 -6.59
CA LEU A 156 -11.21 -4.35 -7.70
C LEU A 156 -11.85 -4.63 -9.07
N LYS A 157 -12.37 -5.84 -9.28
CA LYS A 157 -13.10 -6.21 -10.51
C LYS A 157 -14.45 -5.51 -10.61
N GLY A 158 -15.09 -5.24 -9.48
CA GLY A 158 -16.40 -4.62 -9.38
C GLY A 158 -16.46 -3.22 -9.99
N LYS A 159 -15.31 -2.59 -10.29
CA LYS A 159 -15.17 -1.27 -10.95
C LYS A 159 -16.37 -0.39 -10.69
N VAL A 160 -16.60 -0.07 -9.41
CA VAL A 160 -17.62 0.92 -9.07
C VAL A 160 -17.19 2.20 -9.76
N ASN A 161 -18.02 2.69 -10.68
CA ASN A 161 -17.74 3.92 -11.42
C ASN A 161 -17.90 5.10 -10.46
N VAL A 162 -16.84 5.37 -9.67
CA VAL A 162 -16.84 6.40 -8.62
C VAL A 162 -17.20 7.76 -9.21
N SER A 163 -16.75 8.06 -10.44
CA SER A 163 -17.14 9.27 -11.16
C SER A 163 -18.66 9.36 -11.37
N GLN A 164 -19.29 8.28 -11.82
CA GLN A 164 -20.74 8.25 -12.01
C GLN A 164 -21.50 8.32 -10.69
N LEU A 165 -20.98 7.68 -9.63
CA LEU A 165 -21.56 7.77 -8.29
C LEU A 165 -21.53 9.21 -7.75
N VAL A 166 -20.39 9.89 -7.89
CA VAL A 166 -20.22 11.29 -7.49
C VAL A 166 -21.15 12.20 -8.29
N GLU A 167 -21.27 11.97 -9.60
CA GLU A 167 -22.18 12.73 -10.46
C GLU A 167 -23.65 12.54 -10.04
N ASN A 168 -24.07 11.30 -9.79
CA ASN A 168 -25.41 10.99 -9.30
C ASN A 168 -25.68 11.67 -7.95
N GLN A 169 -24.72 11.65 -7.03
CA GLN A 169 -24.86 12.28 -5.72
C GLN A 169 -24.98 13.81 -5.83
N CYS A 170 -24.19 14.43 -6.71
CA CYS A 170 -24.28 15.86 -7.01
C CYS A 170 -25.65 16.25 -7.60
N ASN A 171 -26.17 15.43 -8.53
CA ASN A 171 -27.47 15.67 -9.15
C ASN A 171 -28.61 15.51 -8.14
N LEU A 172 -28.54 14.50 -7.27
CA LEU A 172 -29.48 14.31 -6.17
C LEU A 172 -29.49 15.53 -5.23
N HIS A 173 -28.32 15.98 -4.80
CA HIS A 173 -28.20 17.14 -3.92
C HIS A 173 -28.85 18.40 -4.53
N LYS A 174 -28.59 18.68 -5.82
CA LYS A 174 -29.23 19.79 -6.56
C LYS A 174 -30.75 19.62 -6.62
N SER A 175 -31.24 18.40 -6.85
CA SER A 175 -32.68 18.09 -6.90
C SER A 175 -33.37 18.34 -5.56
N VAL A 176 -32.75 17.91 -4.46
CA VAL A 176 -33.25 18.13 -3.10
C VAL A 176 -33.34 19.63 -2.79
N LEU A 177 -32.29 20.40 -3.09
CA LEU A 177 -32.31 21.86 -2.88
C LEU A 177 -33.43 22.55 -3.67
N ARG A 178 -33.60 22.20 -4.96
CA ARG A 178 -34.69 22.72 -5.79
C ARG A 178 -36.06 22.37 -5.21
N THR A 179 -36.23 21.14 -4.72
CA THR A 179 -37.48 20.68 -4.11
C THR A 179 -37.79 21.44 -2.82
N ARG A 180 -36.78 21.67 -1.98
CA ARG A 180 -36.90 22.48 -0.77
C ARG A 180 -37.34 23.92 -1.10
N ASP A 181 -36.69 24.54 -2.07
CA ASP A 181 -37.02 25.92 -2.47
C ASP A 181 -38.40 26.02 -3.12
N PHE A 182 -38.83 24.99 -3.87
CA PHE A 182 -40.19 24.88 -4.38
C PHE A 182 -41.21 24.77 -3.25
N PHE A 183 -40.97 23.88 -2.28
CA PHE A 183 -41.84 23.70 -1.13
C PHE A 183 -42.01 25.00 -0.34
N ARG A 184 -40.91 25.71 -0.06
CA ARG A 184 -40.94 27.02 0.60
C ARG A 184 -41.86 28.01 -0.13
N ARG A 185 -41.69 28.16 -1.45
CA ARG A 185 -42.54 29.06 -2.24
C ARG A 185 -44.00 28.66 -2.26
N ALA A 186 -44.29 27.36 -2.31
CA ALA A 186 -45.66 26.87 -2.23
C ALA A 186 -46.31 27.20 -0.88
N THR A 187 -45.58 27.04 0.23
CA THR A 187 -46.07 27.42 1.55
C THR A 187 -46.27 28.92 1.72
N GLU A 188 -45.37 29.73 1.17
CA GLU A 188 -45.52 31.20 1.16
C GLU A 188 -46.77 31.62 0.39
N LEU A 189 -47.02 31.00 -0.76
CA LEU A 189 -48.22 31.26 -1.57
C LEU A 189 -49.50 30.83 -0.85
N ASP A 190 -49.51 29.65 -0.23
CA ASP A 190 -50.65 29.17 0.55
C ASP A 190 -50.99 30.16 1.68
N ASN A 191 -49.98 30.70 2.37
CA ASN A 191 -50.18 31.71 3.42
C ASN A 191 -50.81 32.99 2.87
N VAL A 192 -50.35 33.48 1.70
CA VAL A 192 -50.92 34.68 1.05
C VAL A 192 -52.37 34.45 0.64
N VAL A 193 -52.69 33.28 0.09
CA VAL A 193 -54.06 32.95 -0.33
C VAL A 193 -54.98 32.81 0.89
N LEU A 194 -54.52 32.14 1.96
CA LEU A 194 -55.28 31.99 3.19
C LEU A 194 -55.55 33.35 3.84
N ASP A 195 -54.53 34.19 4.00
CA ASP A 195 -54.67 35.55 4.56
C ASP A 195 -55.65 36.42 3.74
N HIS A 196 -55.59 36.31 2.40
CA HIS A 196 -56.55 37.02 1.54
C HIS A 196 -57.99 36.53 1.76
N CYS A 197 -58.19 35.21 1.81
CA CYS A 197 -59.50 34.60 2.04
C CYS A 197 -60.04 34.95 3.42
N GLU A 198 -59.21 34.88 4.46
CA GLU A 198 -59.56 35.24 5.83
C GLU A 198 -59.98 36.72 5.91
N LYS A 199 -59.19 37.63 5.34
CA LYS A 199 -59.54 39.06 5.28
C LYS A 199 -60.87 39.32 4.57
N LYS A 200 -61.18 38.57 3.50
CA LYS A 200 -62.46 38.68 2.80
C LYS A 200 -63.62 38.13 3.63
N LEU A 201 -63.44 36.99 4.27
CA LEU A 201 -64.43 36.40 5.17
C LEU A 201 -64.72 37.32 6.35
N SER A 202 -63.69 37.83 7.04
CA SER A 202 -63.86 38.78 8.14
C SER A 202 -64.67 40.01 7.70
N LYS A 203 -64.36 40.61 6.55
CA LYS A 203 -65.13 41.74 6.01
C LYS A 203 -66.60 41.42 5.79
N VAL A 204 -66.90 40.25 5.24
CA VAL A 204 -68.29 39.81 5.02
C VAL A 204 -68.99 39.55 6.36
N THR A 205 -68.31 38.89 7.30
CA THR A 205 -68.82 38.64 8.65
C THR A 205 -69.10 39.94 9.38
N ASP A 206 -68.18 40.91 9.36
CA ASP A 206 -68.35 42.23 9.96
C ASP A 206 -69.53 42.97 9.34
N TYR A 207 -69.65 42.92 8.00
CA TYR A 207 -70.79 43.51 7.30
C TYR A 207 -72.12 42.88 7.71
N ILE A 208 -72.19 41.54 7.83
CA ILE A 208 -73.39 40.84 8.29
C ILE A 208 -73.70 41.26 9.73
N LEU A 209 -72.73 41.25 10.64
CA LEU A 209 -72.94 41.63 12.05
C LEU A 209 -73.45 43.07 12.19
N GLN A 210 -72.90 44.00 11.40
CA GLN A 210 -73.29 45.41 11.45
C GLN A 210 -74.68 45.68 10.86
N ASN A 211 -75.14 44.84 9.93
CA ASN A 211 -76.44 45.03 9.24
C ASN A 211 -77.50 44.01 9.67
N SER A 212 -77.16 43.03 10.50
CA SER A 212 -78.12 42.09 11.05
C SER A 212 -78.90 42.76 12.18
N THR A 213 -80.16 43.12 11.93
CA THR A 213 -81.12 43.59 12.93
C THR A 213 -81.61 42.44 13.80
N ILE A 214 -80.68 41.79 14.53
CA ILE A 214 -81.04 40.79 15.53
C ILE A 214 -81.07 41.52 16.88
N ASP A 215 -82.24 42.05 17.22
CA ASP A 215 -82.57 42.44 18.58
C ASP A 215 -82.69 41.16 19.42
N PHE A 216 -81.69 40.91 20.26
CA PHE A 216 -81.81 39.91 21.33
C PHE A 216 -82.66 40.53 22.46
N LYS A 217 -83.98 40.34 22.37
CA LYS A 217 -84.88 40.48 23.52
C LYS A 217 -84.83 39.26 24.41
#